data_AF-A0A453HAA8-F1
#
_entry.id   AF-A0A453HAA8-F1
#
_cell.length_a   1.000
_cell.length_b   1.000
_cell.length_c   1.000
_cell.angle_alpha   90.00
_cell.angle_beta   90.00
_cell.angle_gamma   90.00
#
_symmetry.space_group_name_H-M   'P 1'
#
loop_
_entity.id
_entity.type
_entity.pdbx_description
1 polymer ?
#
loop_
_entity_poly.entity_id
_entity_poly.type
_entity_poly.pdbx_seq_one_letter_code
_entity_poly.pdbx_strand_id
1 'polypeptide(L)'
;KLALSGPPNILVTTPACVAACISKGIVQGSSIKESLSMMILDEADLLLSYRCEDDLKALVPHIPRSCQSILMSATSSPDIDKLTKLLLHNPFVLTLTEVGHAKDDVVPRNVQ
;
A
#
# COMPACT_ATOMS: atom_id res chain seq x y z
N LYS A 1 -3.13 27.58 3.54
CA LYS A 1 -2.85 26.85 2.29
C LYS A 1 -1.50 26.17 2.47
N LEU A 2 -1.45 24.87 2.78
CA LEU A 2 -0.18 24.16 2.97
C LEU A 2 0.41 23.94 1.57
N ALA A 3 1.27 24.86 1.13
CA ALA A 3 1.96 24.74 -0.14
C ALA A 3 3.14 23.79 0.06
N LEU A 4 3.18 22.70 -0.71
CA LEU A 4 4.38 21.87 -0.79
C LEU A 4 5.47 22.72 -1.46
N SER A 5 6.60 22.91 -0.78
CA SER A 5 7.76 23.67 -1.32
C SER A 5 8.46 22.96 -2.49
N GLY A 6 8.03 21.75 -2.81
CA GLY A 6 8.58 20.84 -3.82
C GLY A 6 8.02 19.42 -3.58
N PRO A 7 8.35 18.46 -4.45
CA PRO A 7 7.96 17.06 -4.23
C PRO A 7 8.67 16.53 -2.97
N PRO A 8 7.92 16.03 -1.97
CA PRO A 8 8.53 15.49 -0.75
C PRO A 8 9.22 14.15 -1.05
N ASN A 9 10.27 13.82 -0.29
CA ASN A 9 10.89 12.49 -0.36
C ASN A 9 10.02 11.41 0.29
N ILE A 10 9.29 11.76 1.36
CA ILE A 10 8.38 10.86 2.08
C ILE A 10 7.05 11.58 2.23
N LEU A 11 5.96 10.90 1.84
CA LEU A 11 4.60 11.39 1.99
C LEU A 11 3.80 10.39 2.83
N VAL A 12 3.35 10.82 4.01
CA VAL A 12 2.40 10.07 4.84
C VAL A 12 1.03 10.68 4.65
N THR A 13 0.04 9.88 4.28
CA THR A 13 -1.27 10.38 3.87
C THR A 13 -2.34 9.29 3.96
N THR A 14 -3.60 9.69 3.97
CA THR A 14 -4.74 8.79 3.78
C THR A 14 -5.12 8.70 2.29
N PRO A 15 -5.77 7.61 1.84
CA PRO A 15 -6.23 7.48 0.46
C PRO A 15 -7.07 8.67 -0.02
N ALA A 16 -8.03 9.11 0.79
CA ALA A 16 -8.88 10.27 0.48
C ALA A 16 -8.08 11.57 0.31
N CYS A 17 -7.06 11.79 1.15
CA CYS A 17 -6.22 12.98 1.06
C CYS A 17 -5.36 12.97 -0.20
N VAL A 18 -4.71 11.85 -0.53
CA VAL A 18 -3.87 11.77 -1.74
C VAL A 18 -4.71 11.84 -3.02
N ALA A 19 -5.88 11.21 -3.05
CA ALA A 19 -6.83 11.32 -4.17
C ALA A 19 -7.30 12.78 -4.35
N ALA A 20 -7.59 13.50 -3.26
CA ALA A 20 -7.90 14.92 -3.29
C ALA A 20 -6.71 15.78 -3.75
N CYS A 21 -5.48 15.45 -3.35
CA CYS A 21 -4.27 16.14 -3.80
C CYS A 21 -3.98 15.94 -5.29
N ILE A 22 -4.20 14.74 -5.82
CA ILE A 22 -4.04 14.43 -7.24
C ILE A 22 -5.10 15.17 -8.06
N SER A 23 -6.37 15.09 -7.67
CA SER A 23 -7.48 15.77 -8.36
C SER A 23 -7.35 17.30 -8.35
N LYS A 24 -6.80 17.88 -7.28
CA LYS A 24 -6.51 19.34 -7.19
C LYS A 24 -5.20 19.75 -7.86
N GLY A 25 -4.44 18.82 -8.43
CA GLY A 25 -3.14 19.10 -9.06
C GLY A 25 -2.04 19.55 -8.09
N ILE A 26 -2.21 19.30 -6.78
CA ILE A 26 -1.20 19.58 -5.76
C ILE A 26 -0.05 18.57 -5.88
N VAL A 27 -0.40 17.31 -6.13
CA VAL A 27 0.55 16.23 -6.46
C VAL A 27 0.27 15.81 -7.88
N GLN A 28 1.26 15.92 -8.76
CA GLN A 28 1.10 15.51 -10.15
C GLN A 28 1.21 14.00 -10.26
N GLY A 29 0.20 13.35 -10.84
CA GLY A 29 0.22 11.90 -11.06
C GLY A 29 1.36 11.41 -11.96
N SER A 30 1.90 12.27 -12.84
CA SER A 30 3.12 12.00 -13.63
C SER A 30 4.36 11.91 -12.74
N SER A 31 4.51 12.85 -11.79
CA SER A 31 5.61 12.82 -10.83
C SER A 31 5.58 11.54 -9.99
N ILE A 32 4.41 11.08 -9.55
CA ILE A 32 4.29 9.80 -8.83
C ILE A 32 4.79 8.64 -9.70
N LYS A 33 4.36 8.57 -10.97
CA LYS A 33 4.81 7.52 -11.90
C LYS A 33 6.31 7.50 -12.13
N GLU A 34 6.94 8.67 -12.12
CA GLU A 34 8.37 8.80 -12.43
C GLU A 34 9.27 8.61 -11.20
N SER A 35 8.82 9.03 -10.01
CA SER A 35 9.67 9.08 -8.81
C SER A 35 9.30 8.09 -7.71
N LEU A 36 8.10 7.51 -7.70
CA LEU A 36 7.66 6.64 -6.61
C LEU A 36 8.43 5.31 -6.66
N SER A 37 9.25 5.10 -5.63
CA SER A 37 10.10 3.90 -5.52
C SER A 37 9.53 2.88 -4.52
N MET A 38 8.78 3.35 -3.52
CA MET A 38 8.25 2.52 -2.44
C MET A 38 6.87 3.04 -2.01
N MET A 39 5.98 2.10 -1.69
CA MET A 39 4.65 2.38 -1.16
C MET A 39 4.32 1.40 -0.04
N ILE A 40 3.77 1.92 1.06
CA ILE A 40 3.36 1.12 2.22
C ILE A 40 1.87 1.36 2.45
N LEU A 41 1.08 0.30 2.45
CA LEU A 41 -0.27 0.28 3.00
C LEU A 41 -0.19 -0.26 4.41
N ASP A 42 -0.48 0.59 5.38
CA ASP A 42 -0.65 0.19 6.76
C ASP A 42 -2.13 -0.02 7.09
N GLU A 43 -2.41 -0.90 8.06
CA GLU A 43 -3.77 -1.27 8.51
C GLU A 43 -4.77 -1.50 7.36
N ALA A 44 -4.40 -2.36 6.40
CA ALA A 44 -5.17 -2.52 5.17
C ALA A 44 -6.62 -3.00 5.39
N ASP A 45 -6.87 -3.74 6.48
CA ASP A 45 -8.21 -4.14 6.91
C ASP A 45 -9.05 -2.95 7.36
N LEU A 46 -8.44 -2.00 8.05
CA LEU A 46 -9.09 -0.75 8.42
C LEU A 46 -9.36 0.11 7.17
N LEU A 47 -8.44 0.18 6.20
CA LEU A 47 -8.65 0.90 4.94
C LEU A 47 -9.88 0.38 4.17
N LEU A 48 -10.08 -0.95 4.14
CA LEU A 48 -11.26 -1.55 3.54
C LEU A 48 -12.53 -1.23 4.35
N SER A 49 -12.45 -1.21 5.67
CA SER A 49 -13.59 -0.88 6.54
C SER A 49 -14.12 0.55 6.32
N TYR A 50 -13.23 1.48 5.97
CA TYR A 50 -13.58 2.88 5.67
C TYR A 50 -14.10 3.09 4.24
N ARG A 51 -14.24 2.02 3.44
CA ARG A 51 -14.70 2.10 2.05
C ARG A 51 -13.82 3.00 1.18
N CYS A 52 -12.52 3.06 1.47
CA CYS A 52 -11.53 3.82 0.68
C CYS A 52 -11.15 3.12 -0.63
N GLU A 53 -11.92 2.13 -1.10
CA GLU A 53 -11.61 1.37 -2.31
C GLU A 53 -11.54 2.25 -3.54
N ASP A 54 -12.45 3.22 -3.68
CA ASP A 54 -12.50 4.08 -4.86
C ASP A 54 -11.32 5.06 -4.88
N ASP A 55 -10.89 5.55 -3.72
CA ASP A 55 -9.69 6.38 -3.59
C ASP A 55 -8.42 5.58 -3.94
N LEU A 56 -8.34 4.33 -3.49
CA LEU A 56 -7.23 3.43 -3.84
C LEU A 56 -7.23 3.11 -5.34
N LYS A 57 -8.39 2.82 -5.93
CA LYS A 57 -8.54 2.62 -7.39
C LYS A 57 -8.16 3.86 -8.19
N ALA A 58 -8.39 5.06 -7.66
CA ALA A 58 -7.94 6.30 -8.29
C ALA A 58 -6.42 6.47 -8.21
N LEU A 59 -5.76 5.97 -7.14
CA LEU A 59 -4.32 6.04 -6.96
C LEU A 59 -3.56 4.99 -7.80
N VAL A 60 -4.09 3.77 -7.92
CA VAL A 60 -3.43 2.62 -8.57
C VAL A 60 -2.87 2.93 -9.97
N PRO A 61 -3.59 3.61 -10.88
CA PRO A 61 -3.07 3.95 -12.20
C PRO A 61 -1.84 4.84 -12.20
N HIS A 62 -1.51 5.49 -11.07
CA HIS A 62 -0.36 6.36 -10.89
C HIS A 62 0.86 5.65 -10.27
N ILE A 63 0.68 4.43 -9.76
CA ILE A 63 1.78 3.67 -9.14
C ILE A 63 2.59 3.00 -10.26
N PRO A 64 3.90 3.25 -10.36
CA PRO A 64 4.73 2.60 -11.36
C PRO A 64 4.94 1.12 -11.01
N ARG A 65 5.10 0.28 -12.04
CA ARG A 65 5.38 -1.17 -11.85
C ARG A 65 6.73 -1.46 -11.17
N SER A 66 7.66 -0.50 -11.21
CA SER A 66 8.94 -0.57 -10.51
C SER A 66 8.85 -0.24 -9.02
N CYS A 67 7.69 0.20 -8.53
CA CYS A 67 7.48 0.52 -7.13
C CYS A 67 7.48 -0.76 -6.27
N GLN A 68 8.26 -0.75 -5.19
CA GLN A 68 8.16 -1.76 -4.15
C GLN A 68 6.94 -1.44 -3.26
N SER A 69 5.93 -2.31 -3.33
CA SER A 69 4.73 -2.17 -2.51
C SER A 69 4.78 -3.12 -1.31
N ILE A 70 4.45 -2.63 -0.12
CA ILE A 70 4.32 -3.38 1.13
C ILE A 70 2.90 -3.19 1.64
N LEU A 71 2.24 -4.27 2.05
CA LEU A 71 0.91 -4.24 2.65
C LEU A 71 0.97 -4.90 4.02
N MET A 72 0.51 -4.17 5.04
CA MET A 72 0.41 -4.62 6.41
C MET A 72 -1.06 -4.68 6.81
N SER A 73 -1.46 -5.78 7.46
CA SER A 73 -2.84 -6.01 7.92
C SER A 73 -2.81 -6.91 9.14
N ALA A 74 -3.67 -6.66 10.11
CA ALA A 74 -3.84 -7.54 11.27
C ALA A 74 -4.72 -8.75 10.92
N THR A 75 -5.67 -8.57 10.00
CA THR A 75 -6.57 -9.64 9.56
C THR A 75 -6.27 -10.08 8.12
N SER A 76 -6.55 -11.36 7.85
CA SER A 76 -6.59 -11.92 6.51
C SER A 76 -8.06 -12.16 6.14
N SER A 77 -8.50 -11.52 5.06
CA SER A 77 -9.86 -11.67 4.53
C SER A 77 -9.79 -11.79 3.01
N PRO A 78 -10.83 -12.34 2.34
CA PRO A 78 -10.87 -12.43 0.89
C PRO A 78 -10.74 -11.07 0.19
N ASP A 79 -11.14 -9.98 0.85
CA ASP A 79 -11.03 -8.64 0.30
C ASP A 79 -9.59 -8.09 0.44
N ILE A 80 -8.87 -8.44 1.51
CA ILE A 80 -7.43 -8.19 1.63
C ILE A 80 -6.66 -8.94 0.55
N ASP A 81 -7.03 -10.19 0.25
CA ASP A 81 -6.39 -10.96 -0.82
C ASP A 81 -6.60 -10.32 -2.20
N LYS A 82 -7.80 -9.77 -2.46
CA LYS A 82 -8.07 -9.01 -3.70
C LYS A 82 -7.22 -7.74 -3.76
N LEU A 83 -7.15 -6.99 -2.66
CA LEU A 83 -6.36 -5.77 -2.57
C LEU A 83 -4.86 -6.06 -2.78
N THR A 84 -4.38 -7.13 -2.17
CA THR A 84 -3.01 -7.64 -2.32
C THR A 84 -2.69 -7.96 -3.78
N LYS A 85 -3.57 -8.68 -4.48
CA LYS A 85 -3.41 -9.00 -5.91
C LYS A 85 -3.47 -7.78 -6.83
N LEU A 86 -4.16 -6.72 -6.40
CA LEU A 86 -4.32 -5.50 -7.17
C LEU A 86 -3.12 -4.57 -7.01
N LEU A 87 -2.51 -4.52 -5.82
CA LEU A 87 -1.44 -3.58 -5.49
C LEU A 87 -0.03 -4.18 -5.50
N LEU A 88 0.10 -5.47 -5.20
CA LEU A 88 1.39 -6.15 -5.08
C LEU A 88 1.62 -7.06 -6.28
N HIS A 89 2.88 -7.12 -6.72
CA HIS A 89 3.31 -8.01 -7.79
C HIS A 89 4.19 -9.13 -7.23
N ASN A 90 3.69 -10.36 -7.24
CA ASN A 90 4.36 -11.55 -6.66
C ASN A 90 4.88 -11.31 -5.22
N PRO A 91 4.00 -10.96 -4.27
CA PRO A 91 4.43 -10.61 -2.92
C PRO A 91 4.91 -11.83 -2.13
N PHE A 92 5.90 -11.59 -1.27
CA PHE A 92 6.23 -12.52 -0.20
C PHE A 92 5.29 -12.29 0.99
N VAL A 93 4.57 -13.32 1.41
CA VAL A 93 3.60 -13.22 2.50
C VAL A 93 4.25 -13.67 3.81
N LEU A 94 4.31 -12.75 4.76
CA LEU A 94 4.82 -12.98 6.11
C LEU A 94 3.65 -12.96 7.09
N THR A 95 3.31 -14.12 7.64
CA THR A 95 2.32 -14.23 8.72
C THR A 95 3.06 -14.48 10.03
N LEU A 96 2.91 -13.55 10.98
CA LEU A 96 3.44 -13.71 12.32
C LEU A 96 2.46 -14.53 13.16
N THR A 97 2.93 -15.60 13.75
CA THR A 97 2.17 -16.39 14.74
C THR A 97 2.45 -15.86 16.14
N GLU A 98 1.46 -15.88 17.02
CA GLU A 98 1.67 -15.50 18.42
C GLU A 98 2.65 -16.47 19.10
N VAL A 99 3.59 -15.91 19.86
CA VAL A 99 4.62 -16.65 20.59
C VAL A 99 3.95 -17.37 21.77
N GLY A 100 3.46 -18.58 21.52
CA GLY A 100 2.78 -19.41 22.51
C GLY A 100 2.20 -20.72 21.96
N HIS A 101 2.02 -20.83 20.64
CA HIS A 101 1.52 -22.03 19.95
C HIS A 101 2.45 -22.51 18.83
N ALA A 102 3.77 -22.43 19.04
CA ALA A 102 4.73 -22.99 18.11
C ALA A 102 4.81 -24.52 18.30
N LYS A 103 4.10 -25.27 17.46
CA LYS A 103 4.79 -26.36 16.77
C LYS A 103 5.56 -25.68 15.65
N ASP A 104 6.86 -25.96 15.57
CA ASP A 104 7.78 -25.41 14.58
C ASP A 104 7.33 -25.76 13.13
N ASP A 105 6.36 -25.02 12.61
CA ASP A 105 6.13 -24.99 11.17
C ASP A 105 7.17 -24.06 10.55
N VAL A 106 8.21 -24.72 10.09
CA VAL A 106 9.33 -24.21 9.29
C VAL A 106 8.85 -23.10 8.35
N VAL A 107 9.36 -21.89 8.57
CA VAL A 107 9.31 -20.79 7.60
C VAL A 107 9.76 -21.35 6.24
N PRO A 108 8.92 -21.31 5.18
CA PRO A 108 9.27 -21.93 3.92
C PRO A 108 10.57 -21.35 3.38
N ARG A 109 11.50 -22.24 3.01
CA ARG A 109 12.87 -21.98 2.51
C ARG A 109 12.93 -21.25 1.17
N ASN A 110 11.87 -20.55 0.78
CA ASN A 110 11.80 -19.85 -0.51
C ASN A 110 12.32 -18.41 -0.38
N VAL A 111 13.21 -18.17 0.59
CA VAL A 111 14.18 -17.07 0.52
C VAL A 111 15.19 -17.48 -0.55
N GLN A 112 14.94 -17.05 -1.78
CA GLN A 112 15.94 -17.00 -2.83
C GLN A 112 15.97 -15.58 -3.38
#